data_AF-A0A949N9S7-F1
#
_entry.id   AF-A0A949N9S7-F1
#
_cell.length_a   1.000
_cell.length_b   1.000
_cell.length_c   1.000
_cell.angle_alpha   90.00
_cell.angle_beta   90.00
_cell.angle_gamma   90.00
#
_symmetry.space_group_name_H-M   'P 1'
#
loop_
_entity.id
_entity.type
_entity.pdbx_description
1 polymer ?
#
loop_
_entity_poly.entity_id
_entity_poly.type
_entity_poly.pdbx_seq_one_letter_code
_entity_poly.pdbx_strand_id
1 'polypeptide(L)'
;MRTTLTVDDELLQTLKAEALRRKRPLKEIVNETLRRGIAGANAPREPYQMPSFDLGHPPKMDLDRGLRLADAIEDEEIQRKLHVKK
;
A
#
# COMPACT_ATOMS: atom_id res chain seq x y z
N MET A 1 -22.03 -31.62 -6.87
CA MET A 1 -23.10 -31.87 -5.88
C MET A 1 -24.14 -30.76 -5.98
N ARG A 2 -25.44 -31.06 -5.83
CA ARG A 2 -26.51 -30.05 -5.76
C ARG A 2 -26.94 -29.90 -4.30
N THR A 3 -26.88 -28.69 -3.79
CA THR A 3 -27.20 -28.36 -2.40
C THR A 3 -28.22 -27.23 -2.40
N THR A 4 -29.19 -27.29 -1.49
CA THR A 4 -30.12 -26.19 -1.22
C THR A 4 -29.59 -25.39 -0.05
N LEU A 5 -29.50 -24.07 -0.20
CA LEU A 5 -28.94 -23.16 0.80
C LEU A 5 -29.89 -21.96 0.91
N THR A 6 -30.14 -21.49 2.13
CA THR A 6 -30.92 -20.28 2.37
C THR A 6 -30.01 -19.05 2.27
N VAL A 7 -30.29 -18.17 1.31
CA VAL A 7 -29.59 -16.89 1.10
C VAL A 7 -30.62 -15.80 1.37
N ASP A 8 -30.26 -14.78 2.15
CA ASP A 8 -31.12 -13.61 2.33
C ASP A 8 -31.31 -12.85 1.00
N ASP A 9 -32.40 -12.10 0.90
CA ASP A 9 -32.77 -11.44 -0.35
C ASP A 9 -31.73 -10.40 -0.79
N GLU A 10 -31.14 -9.67 0.15
CA GLU A 10 -30.14 -8.65 -0.14
C GLU A 10 -28.90 -9.27 -0.79
N LEU A 11 -28.34 -10.31 -0.18
CA LEU A 11 -27.19 -11.04 -0.69
C LEU A 11 -27.48 -11.68 -2.05
N LEU A 12 -28.69 -12.23 -2.25
CA LEU A 12 -29.09 -12.79 -3.54
C LEU A 12 -29.13 -11.72 -4.63
N GLN A 13 -29.60 -10.51 -4.33
CA GLN A 13 -29.60 -9.40 -5.30
C GLN A 13 -28.17 -8.96 -5.64
N THR A 14 -27.29 -8.84 -4.64
CA THR A 14 -25.87 -8.51 -4.87
C THR A 14 -25.19 -9.53 -5.77
N LEU A 15 -25.42 -10.83 -5.53
CA LEU A 15 -24.83 -11.90 -6.34
C LEU A 15 -25.37 -11.91 -7.78
N LYS A 16 -26.67 -11.60 -7.97
CA LYS A 16 -27.27 -11.46 -9.31
C LYS A 16 -26.72 -10.25 -10.07
N ALA A 17 -26.58 -9.11 -9.40
CA ALA A 17 -25.98 -7.91 -10.00
C ALA A 17 -24.54 -8.19 -10.44
N GLU A 18 -23.76 -8.88 -9.60
CA GLU A 18 -22.37 -9.23 -9.92
C GLU A 18 -22.28 -10.24 -11.08
N ALA A 19 -23.18 -11.23 -11.13
CA ALA A 19 -23.29 -12.16 -12.24
C ALA A 19 -23.59 -11.45 -13.56
N LEU A 20 -24.52 -10.49 -13.56
CA LEU A 20 -24.83 -9.67 -14.72
C LEU A 20 -23.63 -8.82 -15.15
N ARG A 21 -22.99 -8.12 -14.19
CA ARG A 21 -21.83 -7.26 -14.44
C ARG A 21 -20.67 -8.03 -15.08
N ARG A 22 -20.42 -9.25 -14.61
CA ARG A 22 -19.35 -10.12 -15.14
C ARG A 22 -19.79 -11.00 -16.33
N LYS A 23 -21.07 -10.95 -16.72
CA LYS A 23 -21.67 -11.81 -17.76
C LYS A 23 -21.41 -13.31 -17.53
N ARG A 24 -21.52 -13.75 -16.28
CA ARG A 24 -21.26 -15.14 -15.87
C ARG A 24 -22.46 -15.74 -15.16
N PRO A 25 -22.65 -17.07 -15.22
CA PRO A 25 -23.76 -17.72 -14.51
C PRO A 25 -23.71 -17.48 -12.99
N LEU A 26 -24.86 -17.26 -12.37
CA LEU A 26 -24.98 -17.04 -10.92
C LEU A 26 -24.30 -18.15 -10.11
N LYS A 27 -24.43 -19.42 -10.52
CA LYS A 27 -23.77 -20.57 -9.86
C LYS A 27 -22.24 -20.40 -9.76
N GLU A 28 -21.61 -19.80 -10.76
CA GLU A 28 -20.16 -19.64 -10.79
C GLU A 28 -19.73 -18.53 -9.85
N ILE A 29 -20.46 -17.41 -9.85
CA ILE A 29 -20.23 -16.32 -8.92
C ILE A 29 -20.41 -16.79 -7.48
N VAL A 30 -21.50 -17.53 -7.19
CA VAL A 30 -21.73 -18.10 -5.85
C VAL A 30 -20.57 -18.98 -5.42
N ASN A 31 -20.15 -19.93 -6.25
CA ASN A 31 -19.07 -20.84 -5.91
C ASN A 31 -17.72 -20.13 -5.76
N GLU A 32 -17.41 -19.15 -6.62
CA GLU A 32 -16.19 -18.35 -6.54
C GLU A 32 -16.17 -17.52 -5.26
N THR A 33 -17.27 -16.84 -4.94
CA THR A 33 -17.40 -16.03 -3.73
C THR A 33 -17.23 -16.89 -2.47
N LEU A 34 -17.87 -18.07 -2.42
CA LEU A 34 -17.71 -19.00 -1.28
C LEU A 34 -16.26 -19.48 -1.14
N ARG A 35 -15.60 -19.86 -2.24
CA ARG A 35 -14.18 -20.27 -2.21
C ARG A 35 -13.28 -19.14 -1.71
N ARG A 36 -13.48 -17.91 -2.18
CA ARG A 36 -12.73 -16.73 -1.74
C ARG A 36 -12.97 -16.42 -0.27
N GLY A 37 -14.21 -16.53 0.19
CA GLY A 37 -14.56 -16.33 1.61
C GLY A 37 -13.86 -17.32 2.52
N ILE A 38 -13.86 -18.61 2.16
CA ILE A 38 -13.16 -19.66 2.93
C ILE A 38 -11.64 -19.46 2.88
N ALA A 39 -11.07 -19.11 1.72
CA ALA A 39 -9.64 -18.87 1.59
C ALA A 39 -9.20 -17.64 2.39
N GLY A 40 -9.96 -16.53 2.31
CA GLY A 40 -9.68 -15.29 3.03
C GLY A 40 -9.84 -15.42 4.54
N ALA A 41 -10.78 -16.25 5.01
CA ALA A 41 -10.94 -16.54 6.43
C ALA A 41 -9.74 -17.32 7.02
N ASN A 42 -9.05 -18.11 6.20
CA ASN A 42 -7.90 -18.93 6.60
C ASN A 42 -6.55 -18.33 6.21
N ALA A 43 -6.52 -17.18 5.54
CA ALA A 43 -5.27 -16.55 5.14
C ALA A 43 -4.62 -15.90 6.37
N PRO A 44 -3.38 -16.26 6.73
CA PRO A 44 -2.64 -15.51 7.74
C PRO A 44 -2.47 -14.08 7.23
N ARG A 45 -2.94 -13.10 8.00
CA ARG A 45 -2.74 -11.70 7.66
C ARG A 45 -1.25 -11.40 7.84
N GLU A 46 -0.54 -11.13 6.75
CA GLU A 46 0.85 -10.71 6.84
C GLU A 46 0.92 -9.39 7.63
N PRO A 47 1.83 -9.27 8.61
CA PRO A 47 2.07 -8.01 9.31
C PRO A 47 2.43 -6.93 8.32
N TYR A 48 1.82 -5.75 8.46
CA TYR A 48 2.19 -4.60 7.66
C TYR A 48 3.67 -4.25 7.90
N GLN A 49 4.47 -4.22 6.84
CA GLN A 49 5.86 -3.77 6.87
C GLN A 49 5.95 -2.35 6.31
N MET A 50 6.52 -1.44 7.10
CA MET A 50 6.80 -0.08 6.66
C MET A 50 8.05 -0.08 5.77
N PRO A 51 8.02 0.54 4.58
CA PRO A 51 9.23 0.66 3.77
C PRO A 51 10.27 1.50 4.51
N SER A 52 11.47 0.94 4.69
CA SER A 52 12.62 1.68 5.20
C SER A 52 13.41 2.28 4.04
N PHE A 53 13.87 3.52 4.20
CA PHE A 53 14.75 4.19 3.24
C PHE A 53 16.11 4.43 3.90
N ASP A 54 17.18 4.23 3.14
CA ASP A 54 18.52 4.62 3.55
C ASP A 54 18.62 6.15 3.52
N LEU A 55 18.69 6.76 4.71
CA LEU A 55 18.88 8.21 4.86
C LEU A 55 20.36 8.61 4.81
N GLY A 56 21.26 7.66 4.52
CA GLY A 56 22.69 7.85 4.56
C GLY A 56 23.21 7.98 5.99
N HIS A 57 24.42 8.52 6.12
CA HIS A 57 25.06 8.67 7.41
C HIS A 57 24.52 9.93 8.11
N PRO A 58 24.20 9.86 9.41
CA PRO A 58 23.88 11.07 10.16
C PRO A 58 25.04 12.06 10.02
N PRO A 59 24.79 13.34 9.73
CA PRO A 59 25.86 14.31 9.67
C PRO A 59 26.58 14.33 11.03
N LYS A 60 27.92 14.42 11.02
CA LYS A 60 28.74 14.59 12.24
C LYS A 60 28.57 15.98 12.87
N MET A 61 27.41 16.60 12.69
CA MET A 61 27.13 17.99 13.02
C MET A 61 25.89 18.08 13.91
N ASP A 62 25.88 19.06 14.81
CA ASP A 62 24.78 19.35 15.73
C ASP A 62 23.51 19.76 14.96
N LEU A 63 22.51 18.86 14.95
CA LEU A 63 21.22 19.07 14.30
C LEU A 63 20.28 19.97 15.11
N ASP A 64 20.54 20.19 16.40
CA ASP A 64 19.71 21.07 17.25
C ASP A 64 19.88 22.55 16.86
N ARG A 65 20.95 22.88 16.11
CA ARG A 65 21.22 24.23 15.59
C ARG A 65 21.10 24.31 14.08
N GLY A 66 19.94 23.89 13.56
CA GLY A 66 19.67 23.79 12.11
C GLY A 66 19.98 25.04 11.27
N LEU A 67 19.82 26.25 11.81
CA LEU A 67 20.18 27.48 11.08
C LEU A 67 21.68 27.59 10.83
N ARG A 68 22.52 27.27 11.82
CA ARG A 68 23.99 27.31 11.66
C ARG A 68 24.49 26.26 10.70
N LEU A 69 23.80 25.11 10.66
CA LEU A 69 24.05 24.06 9.67
C LEU A 69 23.75 24.56 8.25
N ALA A 70 22.62 25.24 8.07
CA ALA A 70 22.27 25.82 6.77
C ALA A 70 23.29 26.86 6.31
N ASP A 71 23.71 27.77 7.20
CA ASP A 71 24.73 28.78 6.91
C ASP A 71 26.06 28.13 6.47
N ALA A 72 26.52 27.11 7.21
CA ALA A 72 27.77 26.42 6.89
C ALA A 72 27.72 25.71 5.53
N ILE A 73 26.59 25.07 5.19
CA ILE A 73 26.39 24.42 3.88
C ILE A 73 26.39 25.47 2.75
N GLU A 74 25.76 26.62 2.99
CA GLU A 74 25.72 27.72 2.02
C GLU A 74 27.10 28.31 1.77
N ASP A 75 27.87 28.57 2.84
CA ASP A 75 29.24 29.07 2.76
C ASP A 75 30.15 28.12 1.96
N GLU A 76 30.08 26.80 2.22
CA GLU A 76 30.85 25.80 1.48
C GLU A 76 30.55 25.82 -0.03
N GLU A 77 29.27 25.92 -0.40
CA GLU A 77 28.87 25.98 -1.80
C GLU A 77 29.21 27.31 -2.48
N ILE A 78 29.18 28.43 -1.75
CA ILE A 78 29.67 29.73 -2.25
C ILE A 78 31.16 29.65 -2.54
N GLN A 79 31.96 29.11 -1.62
CA GLN A 79 33.41 28.93 -1.82
C GLN A 79 33.71 28.03 -3.01
N ARG A 80 32.96 26.94 -3.18
CA ARG A 80 33.08 26.05 -4.35
C ARG A 80 32.83 26.81 -5.65
N LYS A 81 31.73 27.56 -5.74
CA LYS A 81 31.36 28.34 -6.95
C LYS A 81 32.40 29.42 -7.27
N LEU A 82 32.98 30.06 -6.26
CA LEU A 82 34.02 31.07 -6.43
C LEU A 82 35.32 30.45 -6.97
N HIS A 83 35.70 29.25 -6.50
CA HIS A 83 36.88 28.55 -7.00
C HIS A 83 36.74 28.05 -8.44
N VAL A 84 35.53 27.67 -8.88
CA VAL A 84 35.28 27.19 -10.26
C VAL A 84 35.21 28.34 -11.28
N LYS A 85 35.02 29.59 -10.84
CA LYS A 85 34.99 30.78 -11.70
C LYS A 85 36.37 31.42 -11.97
N LYS A 86 37.44 30.87 -11.41
CA LYS A 86 38.84 31.21 -11.77
C LYS A 86 39.36 30.21 -12.79
#